data_AF-A0A937PPN1-F1
#
_entry.id   AF-A0A937PPN1-F1
#
_cell.length_a   1.000
_cell.length_b   1.000
_cell.length_c   1.000
_cell.angle_alpha   90.00
_cell.angle_beta   90.00
_cell.angle_gamma   90.00
#
_symmetry.space_group_name_H-M   'P 1'
#
loop_
_entity.id
_entity.type
_entity.pdbx_description
1 polymer ?
#
loop_
_entity_poly.entity_id
_entity_poly.type
_entity_poly.pdbx_seq_one_letter_code
_entity_poly.pdbx_strand_id
1 'polypeptide(L)'
;MIIRATRSLTRRHRRRLLAVAIVAVLLALAASCPADTLLLKDGRTFTGRLVRSDDKVVVFEIHKFGSKMARTFPADQVSKVTKGEVATRPKTPKVTREPKETPKGPAYLVIPIKGVIGREVANDVFRKCLNQARAKKPAVIILEVDSPGGSVEELSGMLDTLKSFRDFRIVAYFKQASSSAALLSMACKEIIAGPTGTIGGAVVYQMTPWGTPTNINEKMASILRAKFRSEAQNAGHSGLLVEGMMATDLVLRVTEENGRPLVVSGGTKGRLLKARGKILTLDARQAVACGLAIGQAETVDKCNTLLGITEWRRLPDVARNMFVAWRKKLESVQKQFATALKEAEDSFNKAGLSHPGRGQYMVDSRTGLLSPASRRQWRQRSDRCAALLKKAEQQLALAATLAAKYPQLGFSKEAIVAQQRRIAALTAEIKAGRKRIGL
;
A
#
# COMPACT_ATOMS: atom_id res chain seq x y z
N MET A 1 6.46 -10.26 69.98
CA MET A 1 6.72 -10.88 71.29
C MET A 1 6.62 -12.39 71.12
N ILE A 2 7.76 -13.10 71.19
CA ILE A 2 7.95 -14.50 71.65
C ILE A 2 7.23 -15.61 70.82
N ILE A 3 7.89 -16.34 69.89
CA ILE A 3 8.78 -17.52 70.07
C ILE A 3 8.08 -18.69 70.79
N ARG A 4 7.68 -19.81 70.14
CA ARG A 4 8.34 -21.15 70.02
C ARG A 4 7.17 -22.16 69.89
N ALA A 5 7.22 -23.34 69.25
CA ALA A 5 8.32 -24.21 68.90
C ALA A 5 7.98 -25.14 67.71
N THR A 6 9.01 -25.38 66.92
CA THR A 6 9.31 -26.47 65.97
C THR A 6 9.17 -27.89 66.56
N ARG A 7 8.90 -28.98 65.81
CA ARG A 7 9.82 -29.70 64.88
C ARG A 7 9.10 -30.84 64.12
N SER A 8 9.28 -30.91 62.79
CA SER A 8 9.89 -32.01 61.97
C SER A 8 9.00 -33.24 61.70
N LEU A 9 8.81 -33.78 60.48
CA LEU A 9 9.73 -33.95 59.35
C LEU A 9 9.03 -33.86 57.96
N THR A 10 9.73 -33.22 57.01
CA THR A 10 9.85 -33.46 55.55
C THR A 10 8.57 -33.47 54.67
N ARG A 11 8.21 -32.43 53.90
CA ARG A 11 8.92 -31.80 52.75
C ARG A 11 9.49 -32.78 51.69
N ARG A 12 8.72 -33.74 51.18
CA ARG A 12 9.07 -34.37 49.87
C ARG A 12 7.94 -34.89 48.96
N HIS A 13 6.67 -35.00 49.41
CA HIS A 13 5.60 -35.52 48.53
C HIS A 13 4.39 -34.60 48.26
N ARG A 14 4.30 -33.41 48.86
CA ARG A 14 3.25 -32.41 48.54
C ARG A 14 3.55 -31.48 47.34
N ARG A 15 4.54 -31.82 46.49
CA ARG A 15 4.92 -31.01 45.31
C ARG A 15 4.84 -31.72 43.96
N ARG A 16 4.27 -32.94 43.88
CA ARG A 16 4.17 -33.68 42.60
C ARG A 16 2.76 -33.89 42.06
N LEU A 17 1.72 -33.38 42.73
CA LEU A 17 0.32 -33.60 42.29
C LEU A 17 -0.47 -32.31 42.01
N LEU A 18 0.17 -31.14 42.01
CA LEU A 18 -0.49 -29.89 41.59
C LEU A 18 0.49 -28.97 40.84
N ALA A 19 0.87 -29.40 39.64
CA ALA A 19 1.31 -28.50 38.56
C ALA A 19 1.02 -29.14 37.19
N VAL A 20 -0.10 -29.86 37.12
CA VAL A 20 -0.75 -30.41 35.91
C VAL A 20 -1.55 -29.31 35.18
N ALA A 21 -1.25 -28.03 35.40
CA ALA A 21 -2.02 -26.95 34.76
C ALA A 21 -1.24 -25.67 34.37
N ILE A 22 0.07 -25.53 34.64
CA ILE A 22 0.83 -24.33 34.24
C ILE A 22 2.26 -24.70 33.83
N VAL A 23 2.43 -25.25 32.62
CA VAL A 23 3.38 -24.89 31.52
C VAL A 23 3.02 -25.82 30.34
N ALA A 24 1.75 -25.79 29.95
CA ALA A 24 1.26 -26.37 28.68
C ALA A 24 1.14 -25.29 27.59
N VAL A 25 1.73 -24.12 27.82
CA VAL A 25 1.85 -23.02 26.86
C VAL A 25 3.27 -22.46 27.02
N LEU A 26 4.03 -22.46 25.91
CA LEU A 26 5.39 -21.93 25.71
C LEU A 26 6.59 -22.78 26.19
N LEU A 27 6.90 -23.86 25.44
CA LEU A 27 8.26 -24.13 24.95
C LEU A 27 8.23 -25.19 23.83
N ALA A 28 8.24 -24.66 22.61
CA ALA A 28 8.74 -25.24 21.36
C ALA A 28 8.62 -26.77 21.17
N LEU A 29 7.71 -27.16 20.28
CA LEU A 29 7.91 -28.28 19.37
C LEU A 29 9.24 -28.08 18.61
N ALA A 30 10.34 -28.57 19.17
CA ALA A 30 11.56 -28.83 18.42
C ALA A 30 11.29 -30.04 17.52
N ALA A 31 10.78 -29.79 16.32
CA ALA A 31 10.94 -30.73 15.22
C ALA A 31 12.45 -30.81 14.93
N SER A 32 13.08 -31.79 15.59
CA SER A 32 14.47 -32.18 15.43
C SER A 32 14.76 -32.50 13.97
N CYS A 33 15.47 -31.59 13.31
CA CYS A 33 16.12 -31.88 12.03
C CYS A 33 17.22 -32.91 12.31
N PRO A 34 17.36 -34.01 11.54
CA PRO A 34 18.44 -34.96 11.76
C PRO A 34 19.78 -34.27 11.43
N ALA A 35 20.52 -33.90 12.48
CA ALA A 35 21.85 -33.32 12.38
C ALA A 35 22.87 -34.47 12.28
N ASP A 36 23.89 -34.31 11.43
CA ASP A 36 25.05 -35.18 11.38
C ASP A 36 25.80 -35.12 12.73
N THR A 37 26.49 -36.21 13.07
CA THR A 37 27.32 -36.28 14.28
C THR A 37 28.78 -36.55 13.91
N LEU A 38 29.69 -35.71 14.39
CA LEU A 38 31.14 -35.85 14.26
C LEU A 38 31.73 -36.32 15.59
N LEU A 39 32.43 -37.45 15.62
CA LEU A 39 33.19 -37.96 16.76
C LEU A 39 34.69 -37.83 16.48
N LEU A 40 35.41 -37.17 17.37
CA LEU A 40 36.87 -37.09 17.35
C LEU A 40 37.50 -38.24 18.13
N LYS A 41 38.76 -38.59 17.85
CA LYS A 41 39.49 -39.67 18.54
C LYS A 41 39.71 -39.41 20.03
N ASP A 42 39.67 -38.15 20.46
CA ASP A 42 39.73 -37.75 21.87
C ASP A 42 38.39 -37.88 22.61
N GLY A 43 37.35 -38.41 21.97
CA GLY A 43 36.03 -38.66 22.55
C GLY A 43 35.05 -37.48 22.44
N ARG A 44 35.44 -36.33 21.90
CA ARG A 44 34.53 -35.18 21.73
C ARG A 44 33.55 -35.41 20.57
N THR A 45 32.29 -35.06 20.80
CA THR A 45 31.21 -35.16 19.80
C THR A 45 30.63 -33.81 19.44
N PHE A 46 30.36 -33.60 18.16
CA PHE A 46 29.69 -32.40 17.64
C PHE A 46 28.46 -32.79 16.83
N THR A 47 27.36 -32.08 17.03
CA THR A 47 26.13 -32.20 16.25
C THR A 47 25.99 -31.00 15.32
N GLY A 48 25.69 -31.26 14.05
CA GLY A 48 25.75 -30.23 13.02
C GLY A 48 25.50 -30.76 11.61
N ARG A 49 26.16 -30.16 10.62
CA ARG A 49 26.12 -30.62 9.22
C ARG A 49 27.54 -30.80 8.70
N LEU A 50 27.82 -31.95 8.09
CA LEU A 50 29.07 -32.13 7.35
C LEU A 50 29.05 -31.27 6.09
N VAL A 51 29.99 -30.34 5.98
CA VAL A 51 30.07 -29.42 4.83
C VAL A 51 30.98 -30.00 3.75
N ARG A 52 32.15 -30.51 4.15
CA ARG A 52 33.17 -31.08 3.26
C ARG A 52 34.06 -32.04 4.03
N SER A 53 34.52 -33.11 3.38
CA SER A 53 35.46 -34.07 3.94
C SER A 53 36.40 -34.55 2.83
N ASP A 54 37.69 -34.36 3.05
CA ASP A 54 38.76 -34.77 2.14
C ASP A 54 39.85 -35.50 2.97
N ASP A 55 40.82 -36.14 2.31
CA ASP A 55 41.84 -36.99 2.97
C ASP A 55 42.72 -36.28 4.01
N LYS A 56 42.73 -34.94 4.03
CA LYS A 56 43.52 -34.11 4.96
C LYS A 56 42.67 -33.40 6.01
N VAL A 57 41.41 -33.04 5.69
CA VAL A 57 40.58 -32.19 6.56
C VAL A 57 39.09 -32.51 6.46
N VAL A 58 38.39 -32.32 7.57
CA VAL A 58 36.93 -32.43 7.70
C VAL A 58 36.37 -31.08 8.16
N VAL A 59 35.51 -30.47 7.35
CA VAL A 59 34.82 -29.20 7.68
C VAL A 59 33.40 -29.50 8.15
N PHE A 60 33.09 -29.11 9.38
CA PHE A 60 31.83 -29.41 10.05
C PHE A 60 31.16 -28.14 10.57
N GLU A 61 29.91 -27.91 10.20
CA GLU A 61 29.11 -26.78 10.66
C GLU A 61 28.38 -27.15 11.94
N ILE A 62 28.80 -26.59 13.08
CA ILE A 62 28.25 -26.89 14.40
C ILE A 62 27.10 -25.91 14.68
N HIS A 63 25.94 -26.44 15.11
CA HIS A 63 24.77 -25.64 15.47
C HIS A 63 24.60 -25.65 16.99
N LYS A 64 24.84 -24.51 17.66
CA LYS A 64 24.65 -24.36 19.11
C LYS A 64 24.03 -23.00 19.43
N PHE A 65 22.96 -22.96 20.23
CA PHE A 65 22.26 -21.74 20.64
C PHE A 65 21.89 -20.78 19.48
N GLY A 66 21.39 -21.31 18.36
CA GLY A 66 20.92 -20.48 17.22
C GLY A 66 22.03 -19.86 16.36
N SER A 67 23.31 -20.11 16.67
CA SER A 67 24.45 -19.69 15.86
C SER A 67 25.04 -20.87 15.07
N LYS A 68 25.45 -20.62 13.82
CA LYS A 68 26.11 -21.60 12.94
C LYS A 68 27.57 -21.24 12.79
N MET A 69 28.48 -22.18 13.09
CA MET A 69 29.92 -21.97 12.95
C MET A 69 30.57 -23.16 12.27
N ALA A 70 31.22 -22.92 11.13
CA ALA A 70 32.04 -23.91 10.45
C ALA A 70 33.38 -24.05 11.17
N ARG A 71 33.77 -25.27 11.53
CA ARG A 71 35.09 -25.61 12.04
C ARG A 71 35.76 -26.65 11.15
N THR A 72 37.05 -26.49 10.95
CA THR A 72 37.90 -27.44 10.23
C THR A 72 38.65 -28.30 11.23
N PHE A 73 38.58 -29.61 11.06
CA PHE A 73 39.28 -30.61 11.84
C PHE A 73 40.26 -31.36 10.94
N PRO A 74 41.50 -31.61 11.36
CA PRO A 74 42.40 -32.53 10.66
C PRO A 74 41.77 -33.93 10.53
N ALA A 75 41.85 -34.56 9.36
CA ALA A 75 41.16 -35.83 9.09
C ALA A 75 41.67 -36.98 9.96
N ASP A 76 42.94 -36.94 10.37
CA ASP A 76 43.57 -37.91 11.28
C ASP A 76 43.02 -37.86 12.71
N GLN A 77 42.40 -36.74 13.12
CA GLN A 77 41.76 -36.56 14.43
C GLN A 77 40.29 -36.97 14.45
N VAL A 78 39.68 -37.19 13.28
CA VAL A 78 38.28 -37.63 13.17
C VAL A 78 38.21 -39.14 13.31
N SER A 79 37.43 -39.60 14.28
CA SER A 79 37.22 -41.03 14.55
C SER A 79 36.05 -41.57 13.72
N LYS A 80 34.93 -40.85 13.68
CA LYS A 80 33.74 -41.27 12.94
C LYS A 80 32.86 -40.08 12.58
N VAL A 81 32.35 -40.05 11.35
CA VAL A 81 31.24 -39.16 10.97
C VAL A 81 30.02 -40.02 10.73
N THR A 82 28.97 -39.81 11.53
CA THR A 82 27.70 -40.52 11.38
C THR A 82 26.70 -39.57 10.74
N LYS A 83 26.29 -39.86 9.51
CA LYS A 83 25.19 -39.16 8.86
C LYS A 83 23.87 -39.61 9.49
N GLY A 84 22.96 -38.69 9.78
CA GLY A 84 21.66 -39.04 10.32
C GLY A 84 20.85 -39.88 9.34
N GLU A 85 20.67 -41.17 9.62
CA GLU A 85 19.84 -42.07 8.81
C GLU A 85 18.34 -41.80 9.04
N VAL A 86 17.65 -41.59 7.93
CA VAL A 86 16.20 -41.47 7.85
C VAL A 86 15.58 -42.85 8.03
N ALA A 87 14.72 -43.03 9.03
CA ALA A 87 13.88 -44.22 9.14
C ALA A 87 13.11 -44.41 7.81
N THR A 88 13.31 -45.57 7.18
CA THR A 88 12.71 -45.94 5.90
C THR A 88 11.19 -45.94 6.01
N ARG A 89 10.56 -44.92 5.42
CA ARG A 89 9.13 -44.86 5.11
C ARG A 89 8.79 -46.02 4.16
N PRO A 90 7.63 -46.70 4.27
CA PRO A 90 7.23 -47.76 3.34
C PRO A 90 7.37 -47.28 1.90
N LYS A 91 7.92 -48.15 1.02
CA LYS A 91 8.17 -47.85 -0.40
C LYS A 91 6.92 -47.23 -1.02
N THR A 92 6.95 -45.91 -1.16
CA THR A 92 5.99 -45.17 -1.96
C THR A 92 6.24 -45.61 -3.40
N PRO A 93 5.21 -45.83 -4.24
CA PRO A 93 5.41 -46.11 -5.66
C PRO A 93 6.35 -45.06 -6.24
N LYS A 94 7.18 -45.45 -7.22
CA LYS A 94 7.95 -44.50 -8.04
C LYS A 94 6.97 -43.41 -8.51
N VAL A 95 6.95 -42.28 -7.82
CA VAL A 95 6.35 -41.06 -8.37
C VAL A 95 7.39 -40.61 -9.37
N THR A 96 7.27 -41.17 -10.58
CA THR A 96 7.52 -40.40 -11.79
C THR A 96 6.99 -39.02 -11.47
N ARG A 97 7.86 -38.00 -11.34
CA ARG A 97 7.36 -36.63 -11.27
C ARG A 97 6.59 -36.47 -12.57
N GLU A 98 5.27 -36.58 -12.49
CA GLU A 98 4.40 -36.19 -13.57
C GLU A 98 4.90 -34.81 -14.01
N PRO A 99 5.06 -34.59 -15.33
CA PRO A 99 5.35 -33.25 -15.82
C PRO A 99 4.35 -32.35 -15.12
N LYS A 100 4.83 -31.32 -14.39
CA LYS A 100 3.96 -30.38 -13.68
C LYS A 100 2.95 -29.90 -14.73
N GLU A 101 1.72 -30.42 -14.68
CA GLU A 101 0.80 -30.28 -15.80
C GLU A 101 0.68 -28.78 -16.06
N THR A 102 1.01 -28.37 -17.29
CA THR A 102 0.80 -26.99 -17.71
C THR A 102 -0.67 -26.70 -17.44
N PRO A 103 -1.02 -25.70 -16.61
CA PRO A 103 -2.39 -25.47 -16.23
C PRO A 103 -3.25 -25.37 -17.49
N LYS A 104 -4.25 -26.25 -17.59
CA LYS A 104 -5.12 -26.41 -18.76
C LYS A 104 -6.22 -25.34 -18.73
N GLY A 105 -6.86 -25.13 -19.88
CA GLY A 105 -8.01 -24.22 -20.02
C GLY A 105 -7.67 -22.77 -20.43
N PRO A 106 -8.69 -21.91 -20.54
CA PRO A 106 -8.55 -20.53 -21.00
C PRO A 106 -7.61 -19.71 -20.11
N ALA A 107 -6.90 -18.76 -20.72
CA ALA A 107 -5.99 -17.89 -20.01
C ALA A 107 -6.74 -16.77 -19.29
N TYR A 108 -6.38 -16.45 -18.04
CA TYR A 108 -6.83 -15.22 -17.38
C TYR A 108 -5.64 -14.36 -16.94
N LEU A 109 -5.86 -13.05 -16.88
CA LEU A 109 -4.90 -12.07 -16.39
C LEU A 109 -5.45 -11.38 -15.14
N VAL A 110 -4.58 -11.08 -14.18
CA VAL A 110 -4.94 -10.31 -12.99
C VAL A 110 -4.36 -8.90 -13.08
N ILE A 111 -5.21 -7.88 -12.97
CA ILE A 111 -4.79 -6.48 -12.83
C ILE A 111 -5.06 -6.06 -11.37
N PRO A 112 -4.02 -5.77 -10.57
CA PRO A 112 -4.22 -5.41 -9.17
C PRO A 112 -4.66 -3.94 -9.03
N ILE A 113 -5.84 -3.72 -8.46
CA ILE A 113 -6.34 -2.40 -8.06
C ILE A 113 -6.14 -2.28 -6.55
N LYS A 114 -4.88 -2.08 -6.15
CA LYS A 114 -4.47 -2.09 -4.72
C LYS A 114 -3.93 -0.74 -4.27
N GLY A 115 -4.44 -0.20 -3.17
CA GLY A 115 -4.09 1.13 -2.66
C GLY A 115 -4.99 2.25 -3.17
N VAL A 116 -4.60 3.51 -2.99
CA VAL A 116 -5.41 4.69 -3.28
C VAL A 116 -5.46 4.94 -4.80
N ILE A 117 -6.68 5.10 -5.31
CA ILE A 117 -6.93 5.50 -6.70
C ILE A 117 -6.47 6.94 -6.90
N GLY A 118 -5.64 7.17 -7.92
CA GLY A 118 -4.95 8.44 -8.14
C GLY A 118 -3.63 8.56 -7.38
N ARG A 119 -3.17 7.49 -6.72
CA ARG A 119 -1.82 7.40 -6.15
C ARG A 119 -1.15 6.10 -6.56
N GLU A 120 -1.31 5.05 -5.76
CA GLU A 120 -0.74 3.73 -6.04
C GLU A 120 -1.41 3.06 -7.24
N VAL A 121 -2.68 3.40 -7.50
CA VAL A 121 -3.41 2.98 -8.70
C VAL A 121 -3.57 4.20 -9.61
N ALA A 122 -2.77 4.25 -10.68
CA ALA A 122 -2.86 5.28 -11.70
C ALA A 122 -3.48 4.73 -13.00
N ASN A 123 -4.38 5.51 -13.61
CA ASN A 123 -5.07 5.22 -14.86
C ASN A 123 -4.10 4.98 -16.01
N ASP A 124 -3.00 5.75 -16.09
CA ASP A 124 -1.97 5.53 -17.11
C ASP A 124 -1.34 4.13 -17.03
N VAL A 125 -1.11 3.65 -15.81
CA VAL A 125 -0.58 2.29 -15.59
C VAL A 125 -1.65 1.26 -15.89
N PHE A 126 -2.88 1.50 -15.44
CA PHE A 126 -4.04 0.65 -15.72
C PHE A 126 -4.28 0.46 -17.22
N ARG A 127 -4.30 1.56 -17.99
CA ARG A 127 -4.41 1.57 -19.45
C ARG A 127 -3.26 0.81 -20.12
N LYS A 128 -2.03 0.98 -19.63
CA LYS A 128 -0.88 0.21 -20.14
C LYS A 128 -1.01 -1.29 -19.85
N CYS A 129 -1.50 -1.67 -18.67
CA CYS A 129 -1.77 -3.08 -18.34
C CYS A 129 -2.79 -3.69 -19.30
N LEU A 130 -3.90 -2.99 -19.59
CA LEU A 130 -4.91 -3.44 -20.54
C LEU A 130 -4.38 -3.52 -21.98
N ASN A 131 -3.58 -2.54 -22.41
CA ASN A 131 -2.91 -2.61 -23.72
C ASN A 131 -1.97 -3.82 -23.83
N GLN A 132 -1.18 -4.11 -22.81
CA GLN A 132 -0.32 -5.29 -22.80
C GLN A 132 -1.11 -6.61 -22.75
N ALA A 133 -2.29 -6.60 -22.13
CA ALA A 133 -3.18 -7.76 -22.12
C ALA A 133 -3.59 -8.19 -23.53
N ARG A 134 -3.73 -7.26 -24.50
CA ARG A 134 -4.11 -7.58 -25.89
C ARG A 134 -3.15 -8.56 -26.55
N ALA A 135 -1.85 -8.40 -26.31
CA ALA A 135 -0.82 -9.31 -26.83
C ALA A 135 -0.90 -10.72 -26.20
N LYS A 136 -1.48 -10.85 -25.01
CA LYS A 136 -1.62 -12.12 -24.29
C LYS A 136 -2.97 -12.80 -24.52
N LYS A 137 -3.95 -12.09 -25.12
CA LYS A 137 -5.30 -12.57 -25.44
C LYS A 137 -5.94 -13.39 -24.31
N PRO A 138 -6.03 -12.86 -23.06
CA PRO A 138 -6.75 -13.55 -22.00
C PRO A 138 -8.23 -13.69 -22.35
N ALA A 139 -8.83 -14.83 -21.99
CA ALA A 139 -10.27 -15.02 -22.02
C ALA A 139 -10.97 -14.15 -20.96
N VAL A 140 -10.32 -13.93 -19.82
CA VAL A 140 -10.85 -13.12 -18.71
C VAL A 140 -9.77 -12.23 -18.11
N ILE A 141 -10.10 -10.98 -17.81
CA ILE A 141 -9.30 -10.11 -16.94
C ILE A 141 -10.00 -9.98 -15.61
N ILE A 142 -9.31 -10.33 -14.52
CA ILE A 142 -9.78 -10.09 -13.16
C ILE A 142 -9.14 -8.82 -12.63
N LEU A 143 -9.96 -7.82 -12.28
CA LEU A 143 -9.53 -6.70 -11.46
C LEU A 143 -9.52 -7.17 -10.00
N GLU A 144 -8.33 -7.39 -9.41
CA GLU A 144 -8.21 -7.72 -7.99
C GLU A 144 -8.27 -6.42 -7.18
N VAL A 145 -9.47 -6.08 -6.69
CA VAL A 145 -9.77 -4.81 -6.01
C VAL A 145 -9.56 -4.92 -4.50
N ASP A 146 -8.64 -4.12 -4.00
CA ASP A 146 -8.26 -3.99 -2.59
C ASP A 146 -7.86 -2.53 -2.33
N SER A 147 -8.87 -1.66 -2.30
CA SER A 147 -8.70 -0.22 -2.36
C SER A 147 -9.72 0.53 -1.50
N PRO A 148 -9.27 1.57 -0.77
CA PRO A 148 -10.16 2.48 -0.05
C PRO A 148 -10.83 3.51 -0.99
N GLY A 149 -10.56 3.48 -2.29
CA GLY A 149 -10.99 4.50 -3.25
C GLY A 149 -9.95 5.58 -3.45
N GLY A 150 -10.37 6.82 -3.74
CA GLY A 150 -9.47 7.93 -4.04
C GLY A 150 -10.05 8.92 -5.05
N SER A 151 -9.20 9.46 -5.92
CA SER A 151 -9.55 10.54 -6.85
C SER A 151 -10.75 10.20 -7.76
N VAL A 152 -11.74 11.10 -7.80
CA VAL A 152 -12.91 11.04 -8.70
C VAL A 152 -12.50 11.31 -10.16
N GLU A 153 -11.51 12.16 -10.37
CA GLU A 153 -10.95 12.43 -11.70
C GLU A 153 -10.24 11.20 -12.25
N GLU A 154 -9.40 10.56 -11.41
CA GLU A 154 -8.71 9.33 -11.81
C GLU A 154 -9.69 8.19 -12.08
N LEU A 155 -10.70 8.03 -11.23
CA LEU A 155 -11.79 7.10 -11.46
C LEU A 155 -12.46 7.35 -12.81
N SER A 156 -12.79 8.61 -13.13
CA SER A 156 -13.41 8.96 -14.40
C SER A 156 -12.55 8.52 -15.59
N GLY A 157 -11.25 8.78 -15.55
CA GLY A 157 -10.32 8.31 -16.58
C GLY A 157 -10.20 6.79 -16.66
N MET A 158 -10.28 6.08 -15.53
CA MET A 158 -10.29 4.61 -15.50
C MET A 158 -11.57 4.03 -16.08
N LEU A 159 -12.72 4.67 -15.84
CA LEU A 159 -14.00 4.28 -16.44
C LEU A 159 -13.98 4.47 -17.95
N ASP A 160 -13.50 5.62 -18.43
CA ASP A 160 -13.34 5.86 -19.88
C ASP A 160 -12.35 4.86 -20.51
N THR A 161 -11.29 4.52 -19.78
CA THR A 161 -10.37 3.45 -20.17
C THR A 161 -11.13 2.13 -20.29
N LEU A 162 -11.84 1.66 -19.26
CA LEU A 162 -12.66 0.43 -19.32
C LEU A 162 -13.62 0.44 -20.52
N LYS A 163 -14.21 1.60 -20.84
CA LYS A 163 -15.09 1.74 -22.01
C LYS A 163 -14.39 1.51 -23.34
N SER A 164 -13.11 1.87 -23.44
CA SER A 164 -12.31 1.68 -24.65
C SER A 164 -11.78 0.25 -24.87
N PHE A 165 -11.92 -0.64 -23.88
CA PHE A 165 -11.46 -2.04 -23.93
C PHE A 165 -12.63 -3.03 -23.88
N ARG A 166 -13.56 -2.91 -24.84
CA ARG A 166 -14.73 -3.80 -24.97
C ARG A 166 -14.38 -5.21 -25.45
N ASP A 167 -13.17 -5.40 -25.96
CA ASP A 167 -12.62 -6.68 -26.42
C ASP A 167 -12.36 -7.68 -25.29
N PHE A 168 -12.42 -7.24 -24.02
CA PHE A 168 -12.19 -8.10 -22.86
C PHE A 168 -13.46 -8.37 -22.04
N ARG A 169 -13.59 -9.61 -21.54
CA ARG A 169 -14.44 -9.93 -20.39
C ARG A 169 -13.69 -9.52 -19.11
N ILE A 170 -14.09 -8.39 -18.52
CA ILE A 170 -13.49 -7.83 -17.31
C ILE A 170 -14.40 -8.08 -16.11
N VAL A 171 -13.86 -8.72 -15.08
CA VAL A 171 -14.57 -9.10 -13.85
C VAL A 171 -13.92 -8.39 -12.67
N ALA A 172 -14.71 -7.78 -11.78
CA ALA A 172 -14.20 -7.24 -10.52
C ALA A 172 -14.21 -8.33 -9.45
N TYR A 173 -13.07 -8.59 -8.82
CA TYR A 173 -12.98 -9.41 -7.60
C TYR A 173 -12.58 -8.51 -6.44
N PHE A 174 -13.45 -8.29 -5.46
CA PHE A 174 -13.18 -7.34 -4.37
C PHE A 174 -12.88 -8.01 -3.02
N LYS A 175 -11.77 -7.61 -2.41
CA LYS A 175 -11.48 -7.79 -0.98
C LYS A 175 -11.88 -6.54 -0.20
N GLN A 176 -11.58 -5.38 -0.76
CA GLN A 176 -12.05 -4.09 -0.28
C GLN A 176 -12.28 -3.20 -1.50
N ALA A 177 -13.48 -2.67 -1.65
CA ALA A 177 -13.85 -1.75 -2.72
C ALA A 177 -14.64 -0.58 -2.13
N SER A 178 -13.94 0.33 -1.47
CA SER A 178 -14.57 1.52 -0.87
C SER A 178 -14.53 2.71 -1.81
N SER A 179 -15.51 3.60 -1.71
CA SER A 179 -15.55 4.87 -2.45
C SER A 179 -15.35 4.69 -3.96
N SER A 180 -14.40 5.40 -4.56
CA SER A 180 -14.09 5.30 -5.99
C SER A 180 -13.83 3.87 -6.48
N ALA A 181 -13.30 2.98 -5.61
CA ALA A 181 -13.10 1.57 -5.97
C ALA A 181 -14.41 0.78 -6.05
N ALA A 182 -15.42 1.15 -5.24
CA ALA A 182 -16.77 0.59 -5.36
C ALA A 182 -17.36 0.92 -6.74
N LEU A 183 -17.28 2.19 -7.13
CA LEU A 183 -17.84 2.68 -8.39
C LEU A 183 -17.11 2.09 -9.61
N LEU A 184 -15.78 1.92 -9.54
CA LEU A 184 -15.02 1.20 -10.57
C LEU A 184 -15.47 -0.26 -10.68
N SER A 185 -15.68 -0.93 -9.55
CA SER A 185 -16.15 -2.33 -9.52
C SER A 185 -17.55 -2.45 -10.13
N MET A 186 -18.44 -1.51 -9.82
CA MET A 186 -19.79 -1.42 -10.38
C MET A 186 -19.84 -1.11 -11.87
N ALA A 187 -18.74 -0.67 -12.49
CA ALA A 187 -18.65 -0.53 -13.94
C ALA A 187 -18.28 -1.84 -14.65
N CYS A 188 -17.94 -2.90 -13.91
CA CYS A 188 -17.72 -4.24 -14.45
C CYS A 188 -19.05 -5.00 -14.48
N LYS A 189 -19.32 -5.74 -15.57
CA LYS A 189 -20.57 -6.53 -15.70
C LYS A 189 -20.68 -7.65 -14.66
N GLU A 190 -19.54 -8.20 -14.28
CA GLU A 190 -19.46 -9.31 -13.34
C GLU A 190 -18.62 -8.90 -12.14
N ILE A 191 -19.17 -9.15 -10.95
CA ILE A 191 -18.54 -8.82 -9.68
C ILE A 191 -18.55 -10.06 -8.79
N ILE A 192 -17.41 -10.41 -8.23
CA ILE A 192 -17.23 -11.52 -7.30
C ILE A 192 -16.70 -10.94 -5.99
N ALA A 193 -17.27 -11.39 -4.88
CA ALA A 193 -16.81 -11.00 -3.55
C ALA A 193 -15.72 -11.96 -3.05
N GLY A 194 -14.70 -11.42 -2.40
CA GLY A 194 -13.86 -12.21 -1.50
C GLY A 194 -14.66 -12.59 -0.22
N PRO A 195 -14.22 -13.59 0.56
CA PRO A 195 -15.02 -14.12 1.68
C PRO A 195 -15.35 -13.09 2.76
N THR A 196 -14.43 -12.14 2.98
CA THR A 196 -14.58 -11.02 3.92
C THR A 196 -14.67 -9.69 3.20
N GLY A 197 -15.11 -9.72 1.93
CA GLY A 197 -15.15 -8.56 1.05
C GLY A 197 -16.07 -7.46 1.57
N THR A 198 -15.68 -6.21 1.38
CA THR A 198 -16.57 -5.05 1.60
C THR A 198 -16.62 -4.15 0.37
N ILE A 199 -17.80 -3.62 0.05
CA ILE A 199 -18.01 -2.73 -1.10
C ILE A 199 -19.02 -1.62 -0.79
N GLY A 200 -18.72 -0.38 -1.16
CA GLY A 200 -19.63 0.77 -1.01
C GLY A 200 -18.98 2.00 -0.40
N GLY A 201 -19.76 2.84 0.30
CA GLY A 201 -19.24 4.04 0.96
C GLY A 201 -18.63 5.06 0.00
N ALA A 202 -19.42 5.56 -0.96
CA ALA A 202 -18.97 6.41 -2.07
C ALA A 202 -19.40 7.88 -1.99
N VAL A 203 -19.51 8.40 -0.76
CA VAL A 203 -19.73 9.83 -0.55
C VAL A 203 -18.52 10.62 -1.08
N VAL A 204 -18.80 11.64 -1.90
CA VAL A 204 -17.77 12.50 -2.47
C VAL A 204 -17.57 13.71 -1.58
N TYR A 205 -16.31 13.99 -1.27
CA TYR A 205 -15.88 15.16 -0.52
C TYR A 205 -14.75 15.88 -1.25
N GLN A 206 -14.57 17.15 -0.92
CA GLN A 206 -13.42 17.95 -1.30
C GLN A 206 -12.55 18.21 -0.07
N MET A 207 -11.24 18.26 -0.28
CA MET A 207 -10.31 18.65 0.79
C MET A 207 -10.23 20.17 0.87
N THR A 208 -10.37 20.74 2.07
CA THR A 208 -10.14 22.17 2.28
C THR A 208 -8.64 22.50 2.24
N PRO A 209 -8.26 23.78 2.13
CA PRO A 209 -6.86 24.20 2.25
C PRO A 209 -6.17 23.76 3.55
N TRP A 210 -6.94 23.48 4.61
CA TRP A 210 -6.43 23.01 5.91
C TRP A 210 -6.38 21.49 6.03
N GLY A 211 -6.67 20.75 4.95
CA GLY A 211 -6.63 19.29 4.97
C GLY A 211 -7.84 18.64 5.64
N THR A 212 -8.93 19.37 5.85
CA THR A 212 -10.18 18.81 6.38
C THR A 212 -11.11 18.42 5.24
N PRO A 213 -11.74 17.23 5.29
CA PRO A 213 -12.72 16.83 4.29
C PRO A 213 -14.03 17.61 4.50
N THR A 214 -14.62 18.10 3.41
CA THR A 214 -15.93 18.74 3.40
C THR A 214 -16.76 18.19 2.27
N ASN A 215 -18.06 17.98 2.50
CA ASN A 215 -18.95 17.52 1.45
C ASN A 215 -18.99 18.54 0.31
N ILE A 216 -19.04 18.05 -0.92
CA ILE A 216 -19.32 18.91 -2.08
C ILE A 216 -20.77 19.38 -2.02
N ASN A 217 -21.06 20.50 -2.69
CA ASN A 217 -22.44 20.99 -2.78
C ASN A 217 -23.34 20.00 -3.54
N GLU A 218 -24.64 20.09 -3.28
CA GLU A 218 -25.64 19.15 -3.80
C GLU A 218 -25.76 19.18 -5.34
N LYS A 219 -25.51 20.32 -5.98
CA LYS A 219 -25.44 20.41 -7.45
C LYS A 219 -24.33 19.52 -8.01
N MET A 220 -23.13 19.57 -7.45
CA MET A 220 -22.02 18.72 -7.88
C MET A 220 -22.24 17.26 -7.51
N ALA A 221 -22.78 17.00 -6.30
CA ALA A 221 -23.09 15.64 -5.86
C ALA A 221 -24.10 14.96 -6.77
N SER A 222 -25.18 15.65 -7.13
CA SER A 222 -26.23 15.10 -8.01
C SER A 222 -25.72 14.77 -9.42
N ILE A 223 -24.85 15.61 -10.01
CA ILE A 223 -24.20 15.32 -11.30
C ILE A 223 -23.36 14.03 -11.22
N LEU A 224 -22.56 13.89 -10.17
CA LEU A 224 -21.72 12.71 -9.99
C LEU A 224 -22.56 11.45 -9.73
N ARG A 225 -23.62 11.55 -8.92
CA ARG A 225 -24.56 10.44 -8.69
C ARG A 225 -25.21 9.98 -9.99
N ALA A 226 -25.70 10.91 -10.81
CA ALA A 226 -26.26 10.60 -12.12
C ALA A 226 -25.25 9.92 -13.06
N LYS A 227 -24.01 10.43 -13.11
CA LYS A 227 -22.92 9.83 -13.89
C LYS A 227 -22.68 8.38 -13.48
N PHE A 228 -22.38 8.14 -12.21
CA PHE A 228 -22.00 6.80 -11.75
C PHE A 228 -23.18 5.82 -11.73
N ARG A 229 -24.41 6.31 -11.52
CA ARG A 229 -25.63 5.51 -11.71
C ARG A 229 -25.72 5.01 -13.15
N SER A 230 -25.48 5.88 -14.14
CA SER A 230 -25.49 5.48 -15.55
C SER A 230 -24.42 4.42 -15.84
N GLU A 231 -23.19 4.57 -15.29
CA GLU A 231 -22.13 3.56 -15.46
C GLU A 231 -22.52 2.18 -14.91
N ALA A 232 -23.09 2.15 -13.69
CA ALA A 232 -23.56 0.91 -13.08
C ALA A 232 -24.70 0.26 -13.88
N GLN A 233 -25.67 1.06 -14.35
CA GLN A 233 -26.78 0.56 -15.16
C GLN A 233 -26.30 0.01 -16.51
N ASN A 234 -25.33 0.65 -17.16
CA ASN A 234 -24.70 0.15 -18.39
C ASN A 234 -23.97 -1.18 -18.18
N ALA A 235 -23.52 -1.46 -16.95
CA ALA A 235 -22.94 -2.73 -16.55
C ALA A 235 -23.98 -3.76 -16.07
N GLY A 236 -25.27 -3.39 -15.98
CA GLY A 236 -26.35 -4.28 -15.56
C GLY A 236 -26.67 -4.26 -14.06
N HIS A 237 -26.08 -3.34 -13.30
CA HIS A 237 -26.30 -3.21 -11.85
C HIS A 237 -27.41 -2.21 -11.52
N SER A 238 -28.08 -2.42 -10.38
CA SER A 238 -29.09 -1.48 -9.90
C SER A 238 -28.47 -0.12 -9.59
N GLY A 239 -28.96 0.92 -10.29
CA GLY A 239 -28.58 2.31 -10.04
C GLY A 239 -28.86 2.77 -8.60
N LEU A 240 -29.83 2.15 -7.92
CA LEU A 240 -30.14 2.45 -6.52
C LEU A 240 -29.01 2.08 -5.57
N LEU A 241 -28.19 1.08 -5.90
CA LEU A 241 -27.01 0.75 -5.09
C LEU A 241 -25.98 1.89 -5.14
N VAL A 242 -25.76 2.49 -6.31
CA VAL A 242 -24.89 3.68 -6.44
C VAL A 242 -25.44 4.84 -5.64
N GLU A 243 -26.72 5.16 -5.82
CA GLU A 243 -27.38 6.25 -5.07
C GLU A 243 -27.27 6.00 -3.56
N GLY A 244 -27.48 4.76 -3.12
CA GLY A 244 -27.34 4.36 -1.72
C GLY A 244 -25.93 4.48 -1.16
N MET A 245 -24.90 4.25 -1.98
CA MET A 245 -23.50 4.41 -1.60
C MET A 245 -23.09 5.88 -1.51
N MET A 246 -23.76 6.78 -2.23
CA MET A 246 -23.37 8.18 -2.37
C MET A 246 -24.24 9.16 -1.56
N ALA A 247 -25.46 8.78 -1.18
CA ALA A 247 -26.43 9.65 -0.52
C ALA A 247 -27.05 9.02 0.75
N THR A 248 -27.33 9.85 1.74
CA THR A 248 -27.86 9.41 3.05
C THR A 248 -29.39 9.34 3.10
N ASP A 249 -30.09 10.06 2.23
CA ASP A 249 -31.55 10.29 2.28
C ASP A 249 -32.41 9.09 1.88
N LEU A 250 -31.87 8.16 1.09
CA LEU A 250 -32.60 6.98 0.61
C LEU A 250 -32.77 5.89 1.67
N VAL A 251 -33.92 5.21 1.62
CA VAL A 251 -34.15 3.90 2.25
C VAL A 251 -34.13 2.86 1.15
N LEU A 252 -33.28 1.85 1.26
CA LEU A 252 -33.21 0.77 0.27
C LEU A 252 -33.58 -0.55 0.92
N ARG A 253 -34.34 -1.36 0.18
CA ARG A 253 -34.70 -2.72 0.55
C ARG A 253 -34.39 -3.68 -0.60
N VAL A 254 -34.20 -4.94 -0.26
CA VAL A 254 -34.14 -6.03 -1.24
C VAL A 254 -35.43 -6.82 -1.15
N THR A 255 -36.13 -6.90 -2.28
CA THR A 255 -37.27 -7.79 -2.52
C THR A 255 -36.85 -8.88 -3.50
N GLU A 256 -37.78 -9.76 -3.85
CA GLU A 256 -37.58 -10.76 -4.89
C GLU A 256 -38.61 -10.55 -6.00
N GLU A 257 -38.16 -10.63 -7.24
CA GLU A 257 -39.00 -10.60 -8.43
C GLU A 257 -38.53 -11.72 -9.37
N ASN A 258 -39.43 -12.64 -9.72
CA ASN A 258 -39.12 -13.82 -10.56
C ASN A 258 -37.92 -14.64 -10.05
N GLY A 259 -37.80 -14.79 -8.73
CA GLY A 259 -36.71 -15.53 -8.08
C GLY A 259 -35.35 -14.82 -8.12
N ARG A 260 -35.30 -13.54 -8.52
CA ARG A 260 -34.09 -12.72 -8.52
C ARG A 260 -34.19 -11.58 -7.51
N PRO A 261 -33.09 -11.21 -6.84
CA PRO A 261 -33.09 -10.08 -5.93
C PRO A 261 -33.32 -8.78 -6.70
N LEU A 262 -34.28 -7.98 -6.23
CA LEU A 262 -34.59 -6.66 -6.75
C LEU A 262 -34.35 -5.62 -5.65
N VAL A 263 -33.50 -4.64 -5.94
CA VAL A 263 -33.29 -3.49 -5.04
C VAL A 263 -34.37 -2.46 -5.31
N VAL A 264 -35.12 -2.08 -4.27
CA VAL A 264 -36.20 -1.09 -4.34
C VAL A 264 -35.94 0.06 -3.36
N SER A 265 -36.50 1.23 -3.67
CA SER A 265 -36.44 2.42 -2.83
C SER A 265 -37.73 2.57 -2.01
N GLY A 266 -37.61 2.85 -0.71
CA GLY A 266 -38.73 3.03 0.20
C GLY A 266 -39.49 1.74 0.53
N GLY A 267 -40.78 1.89 0.82
CA GLY A 267 -41.69 0.78 1.14
C GLY A 267 -41.41 0.08 2.47
N THR A 268 -42.33 -0.83 2.82
CA THR A 268 -42.24 -1.68 4.02
C THR A 268 -41.90 -3.14 3.70
N LYS A 269 -42.08 -3.55 2.44
CA LYS A 269 -41.81 -4.92 1.98
C LYS A 269 -40.33 -5.14 1.65
N GLY A 270 -39.84 -6.34 1.94
CA GLY A 270 -38.45 -6.74 1.68
C GLY A 270 -37.48 -6.43 2.82
N ARG A 271 -36.31 -7.07 2.77
CA ARG A 271 -35.26 -6.93 3.78
C ARG A 271 -34.60 -5.57 3.68
N LEU A 272 -34.45 -4.88 4.81
CA LEU A 272 -33.76 -3.59 4.85
C LEU A 272 -32.29 -3.74 4.43
N LEU A 273 -31.87 -2.95 3.45
CA LEU A 273 -30.49 -2.90 2.97
C LEU A 273 -29.78 -1.62 3.44
N LYS A 274 -30.50 -0.49 3.43
CA LYS A 274 -30.02 0.82 3.86
C LYS A 274 -31.13 1.58 4.56
N ALA A 275 -30.87 2.09 5.76
CA ALA A 275 -31.77 3.02 6.44
C ALA A 275 -31.51 4.47 6.01
N ARG A 276 -32.54 5.32 6.15
CA ARG A 276 -32.39 6.78 6.00
C ARG A 276 -31.34 7.30 6.98
N GLY A 277 -30.54 8.25 6.54
CA GLY A 277 -29.41 8.82 7.30
C GLY A 277 -28.14 7.96 7.30
N LYS A 278 -28.15 6.77 6.70
CA LYS A 278 -26.96 5.89 6.60
C LYS A 278 -26.42 5.87 5.18
N ILE A 279 -25.14 5.55 5.03
CA ILE A 279 -24.50 5.27 3.74
C ILE A 279 -24.47 3.77 3.51
N LEU A 280 -24.72 3.32 2.28
CA LEU A 280 -24.65 1.91 1.94
C LEU A 280 -23.20 1.44 1.84
N THR A 281 -22.87 0.46 2.68
CA THR A 281 -21.68 -0.39 2.56
C THR A 281 -22.14 -1.82 2.77
N LEU A 282 -21.79 -2.70 1.84
CA LEU A 282 -22.18 -4.10 1.81
C LEU A 282 -20.99 -4.96 2.21
N ASP A 283 -21.23 -5.94 3.06
CA ASP A 283 -20.33 -7.10 3.16
C ASP A 283 -20.55 -8.06 1.96
N ALA A 284 -19.68 -9.07 1.86
CA ALA A 284 -19.72 -10.07 0.79
C ALA A 284 -21.07 -10.81 0.68
N ARG A 285 -21.73 -11.12 1.81
CA ARG A 285 -23.01 -11.84 1.83
C ARG A 285 -24.14 -10.93 1.37
N GLN A 286 -24.15 -9.69 1.84
CA GLN A 286 -25.13 -8.68 1.44
C GLN A 286 -24.99 -8.33 -0.04
N ALA A 287 -23.76 -8.22 -0.56
CA ALA A 287 -23.51 -7.99 -1.99
C ALA A 287 -24.05 -9.11 -2.87
N VAL A 288 -23.91 -10.37 -2.47
CA VAL A 288 -24.53 -11.50 -3.19
C VAL A 288 -26.04 -11.46 -3.06
N ALA A 289 -26.55 -11.28 -1.84
CA ALA A 289 -27.97 -11.37 -1.58
C ALA A 289 -28.81 -10.20 -2.12
N CYS A 290 -28.18 -9.06 -2.48
CA CYS A 290 -28.84 -7.98 -3.20
C CYS A 290 -28.64 -8.03 -4.73
N GLY A 291 -27.97 -9.07 -5.25
CA GLY A 291 -27.72 -9.26 -6.67
C GLY A 291 -26.56 -8.46 -7.25
N LEU A 292 -25.75 -7.78 -6.42
CA LEU A 292 -24.58 -7.03 -6.88
C LEU A 292 -23.42 -7.96 -7.28
N ALA A 293 -23.15 -8.98 -6.46
CA ALA A 293 -22.10 -9.96 -6.71
C ALA A 293 -22.69 -11.32 -7.10
N ILE A 294 -22.09 -12.01 -8.07
CA ILE A 294 -22.55 -13.33 -8.52
C ILE A 294 -22.31 -14.43 -7.47
N GLY A 295 -21.38 -14.21 -6.56
CA GLY A 295 -21.02 -15.16 -5.52
C GLY A 295 -19.77 -14.74 -4.75
N GLN A 296 -19.30 -15.65 -3.90
CA GLN A 296 -18.05 -15.51 -3.16
C GLN A 296 -17.02 -16.52 -3.64
N ALA A 297 -15.77 -16.08 -3.79
CA ALA A 297 -14.64 -16.95 -4.09
C ALA A 297 -13.52 -16.69 -3.09
N GLU A 298 -12.88 -17.74 -2.57
CA GLU A 298 -11.80 -17.62 -1.57
C GLU A 298 -10.57 -16.89 -2.11
N THR A 299 -10.29 -17.10 -3.39
CA THR A 299 -9.14 -16.52 -4.08
C THR A 299 -9.54 -16.13 -5.50
N VAL A 300 -8.71 -15.27 -6.11
CA VAL A 300 -8.86 -14.90 -7.53
C VAL A 300 -8.87 -16.16 -8.41
N ASP A 301 -8.05 -17.15 -8.11
CA ASP A 301 -7.93 -18.37 -8.92
C ASP A 301 -9.18 -19.27 -8.83
N LYS A 302 -9.99 -19.10 -7.78
CA LYS A 302 -11.29 -19.80 -7.60
C LYS A 302 -12.48 -19.06 -8.20
N CYS A 303 -12.27 -17.90 -8.85
CA CYS A 303 -13.34 -17.18 -9.53
C CYS A 303 -13.90 -17.93 -10.76
N ASN A 304 -13.15 -18.85 -11.35
CA ASN A 304 -13.57 -19.61 -12.53
C ASN A 304 -14.88 -20.36 -12.34
N THR A 305 -15.11 -20.93 -11.15
CA THR A 305 -16.31 -21.73 -10.86
C THR A 305 -17.58 -20.88 -11.00
N LEU A 306 -17.57 -19.65 -10.49
CA LEU A 306 -18.66 -18.69 -10.62
C LEU A 306 -18.82 -18.15 -12.05
N LEU A 307 -17.75 -18.18 -12.84
CA LEU A 307 -17.75 -17.73 -14.23
C LEU A 307 -18.12 -18.84 -15.22
N GLY A 308 -18.42 -20.05 -14.74
CA GLY A 308 -18.76 -21.22 -15.56
C GLY A 308 -17.56 -21.83 -16.29
N ILE A 309 -16.35 -21.66 -15.76
CA ILE A 309 -15.10 -22.13 -16.36
C ILE A 309 -14.52 -23.25 -15.48
N THR A 310 -14.46 -24.48 -16.00
CA THR A 310 -14.01 -25.65 -15.23
C THR A 310 -12.54 -25.55 -14.82
N GLU A 311 -11.68 -25.23 -15.78
CA GLU A 311 -10.25 -25.02 -15.56
C GLU A 311 -9.79 -23.79 -16.33
N TRP A 312 -8.83 -23.08 -15.76
CA TRP A 312 -8.22 -21.92 -16.41
C TRP A 312 -6.79 -21.76 -15.91
N ARG A 313 -5.99 -21.04 -16.70
CA ARG A 313 -4.59 -20.81 -16.38
C ARG A 313 -4.27 -19.34 -16.17
N ARG A 314 -3.55 -19.06 -15.11
CA ARG A 314 -3.06 -17.70 -14.82
C ARG A 314 -1.95 -17.32 -15.78
N LEU A 315 -2.05 -16.14 -16.38
CA LEU A 315 -0.94 -15.52 -17.11
C LEU A 315 0.07 -14.90 -16.14
N PRO A 316 1.35 -14.75 -16.55
CA PRO A 316 2.35 -14.06 -15.73
C PRO A 316 1.88 -12.69 -15.26
N ASP A 317 2.28 -12.31 -14.04
CA ASP A 317 1.81 -11.10 -13.35
C ASP A 317 2.46 -9.81 -13.87
N VAL A 318 2.41 -9.58 -15.19
CA VAL A 318 2.99 -8.40 -15.83
C VAL A 318 2.38 -7.12 -15.27
N ALA A 319 1.05 -7.07 -15.11
CA ALA A 319 0.37 -5.92 -14.53
C ALA A 319 0.81 -5.62 -13.09
N ARG A 320 1.05 -6.65 -12.26
CA ARG A 320 1.57 -6.46 -10.90
C ARG A 320 2.95 -5.83 -10.93
N ASN A 321 3.84 -6.30 -11.78
CA ASN A 321 5.19 -5.74 -11.90
C ASN A 321 5.15 -4.27 -12.33
N MET A 322 4.22 -3.89 -13.22
CA MET A 322 4.03 -2.50 -13.63
C MET A 322 3.57 -1.61 -12.47
N PHE A 323 2.59 -2.05 -11.67
CA PHE A 323 2.16 -1.31 -10.49
C PHE A 323 3.24 -1.25 -9.40
N VAL A 324 4.03 -2.31 -9.20
CA VAL A 324 5.17 -2.29 -8.28
C VAL A 324 6.23 -1.27 -8.73
N ALA A 325 6.57 -1.28 -10.02
CA ALA A 325 7.51 -0.31 -10.59
C ALA A 325 6.98 1.14 -10.47
N TRP A 326 5.68 1.34 -10.72
CA TRP A 326 5.02 2.62 -10.55
C TRP A 326 5.12 3.11 -9.10
N ARG A 327 4.80 2.28 -8.11
CA ARG A 327 4.87 2.67 -6.69
C ARG A 327 6.27 3.06 -6.26
N LYS A 328 7.29 2.27 -6.64
CA LYS A 328 8.69 2.60 -6.36
C LYS A 328 9.09 3.94 -6.98
N LYS A 329 8.65 4.18 -8.21
CA LYS A 329 8.88 5.46 -8.90
C LYS A 329 8.18 6.61 -8.16
N LEU A 330 6.92 6.42 -7.79
CA LEU A 330 6.14 7.44 -7.07
C LEU A 330 6.76 7.77 -5.71
N GLU A 331 7.21 6.76 -4.96
CA GLU A 331 7.91 6.93 -3.68
C GLU A 331 9.21 7.73 -3.85
N SER A 332 10.02 7.42 -4.87
CA SER A 332 11.23 8.19 -5.18
C SER A 332 10.91 9.65 -5.52
N VAL A 333 9.86 9.87 -6.33
CA VAL A 333 9.39 11.21 -6.70
C VAL A 333 8.87 11.97 -5.47
N GLN A 334 8.11 11.31 -4.59
CA GLN A 334 7.62 11.89 -3.33
C GLN A 334 8.77 12.34 -2.44
N LYS A 335 9.83 11.53 -2.33
CA LYS A 335 11.02 11.90 -1.57
C LYS A 335 11.72 13.12 -2.17
N GLN A 336 11.93 13.14 -3.49
CA GLN A 336 12.53 14.28 -4.18
C GLN A 336 11.69 15.56 -4.00
N PHE A 337 10.37 15.43 -4.14
CA PHE A 337 9.44 16.53 -3.95
C PHE A 337 9.48 17.10 -2.52
N ALA A 338 9.44 16.21 -1.51
CA ALA A 338 9.52 16.61 -0.11
C ALA A 338 10.87 17.27 0.22
N THR A 339 11.98 16.75 -0.31
CA THR A 339 13.30 17.37 -0.17
C THR A 339 13.34 18.75 -0.81
N ALA A 340 12.83 18.90 -2.03
CA ALA A 340 12.79 20.19 -2.72
C ALA A 340 11.97 21.24 -1.95
N LEU A 341 10.79 20.87 -1.43
CA LEU A 341 9.99 21.78 -0.59
C LEU A 341 10.73 22.19 0.69
N LYS A 342 11.32 21.22 1.39
CA LYS A 342 12.09 21.49 2.61
C LYS A 342 13.28 22.41 2.33
N GLU A 343 14.05 22.15 1.28
CA GLU A 343 15.18 23.00 0.91
C GLU A 343 14.76 24.40 0.48
N ALA A 344 13.61 24.52 -0.19
CA ALA A 344 13.04 25.82 -0.56
C ALA A 344 12.68 26.63 0.69
N GLU A 345 11.99 26.01 1.65
CA GLU A 345 11.60 26.64 2.91
C GLU A 345 12.82 26.99 3.78
N ASP A 346 13.75 26.06 3.96
CA ASP A 346 14.99 26.30 4.72
C ASP A 346 15.80 27.44 4.12
N SER A 347 15.91 27.51 2.79
CA SER A 347 16.64 28.57 2.10
C SER A 347 15.93 29.91 2.24
N PHE A 348 14.59 29.93 2.12
CA PHE A 348 13.78 31.13 2.33
C PHE A 348 13.89 31.67 3.76
N ASN A 349 13.80 30.81 4.78
CA ASN A 349 13.94 31.20 6.17
C ASN A 349 15.34 31.77 6.46
N LYS A 350 16.40 31.13 5.94
CA LYS A 350 17.78 31.63 6.04
C LYS A 350 17.97 32.97 5.31
N ALA A 351 17.27 33.19 4.20
CA ALA A 351 17.28 34.47 3.51
C ALA A 351 16.67 35.58 4.40
N GLY A 352 15.53 35.31 5.03
CA GLY A 352 14.91 36.23 5.98
C GLY A 352 15.82 36.61 7.16
N LEU A 353 16.59 35.65 7.69
CA LEU A 353 17.62 35.92 8.72
C LEU A 353 18.80 36.75 8.20
N SER A 354 19.18 36.53 6.94
CA SER A 354 20.25 37.27 6.25
C SER A 354 19.78 38.61 5.70
N HIS A 355 18.49 38.95 5.84
CA HIS A 355 17.92 40.18 5.31
C HIS A 355 18.72 41.40 5.80
N PRO A 356 19.12 42.33 4.92
CA PRO A 356 19.94 43.46 5.30
C PRO A 356 19.19 44.41 6.25
N GLY A 357 17.87 44.50 6.19
CA GLY A 357 17.08 45.27 7.18
C GLY A 357 17.16 44.75 8.62
N ARG A 358 17.70 43.55 8.87
CA ARG A 358 17.95 43.01 10.22
C ARG A 358 19.37 43.27 10.74
N GLY A 359 20.23 43.91 9.95
CA GLY A 359 21.58 44.28 10.39
C GLY A 359 21.56 45.57 11.22
N GLN A 360 22.56 45.72 12.08
CA GLN A 360 22.88 46.98 12.75
C GLN A 360 23.99 47.68 11.97
N TYR A 361 23.80 48.97 11.69
CA TYR A 361 24.71 49.72 10.83
C TYR A 361 25.02 51.08 11.42
N MET A 362 26.29 51.48 11.33
CA MET A 362 26.72 52.84 11.63
C MET A 362 26.44 53.77 10.44
N VAL A 363 25.92 54.96 10.74
CA VAL A 363 25.73 56.06 9.81
C VAL A 363 26.73 57.17 10.13
N ASP A 364 27.18 57.87 9.09
CA ASP A 364 27.96 59.09 9.22
C ASP A 364 27.07 60.23 9.73
N SER A 365 27.49 60.91 10.79
CA SER A 365 26.67 61.92 11.47
C SER A 365 26.46 63.20 10.67
N ARG A 366 27.29 63.48 9.65
CA ARG A 366 27.20 64.68 8.82
C ARG A 366 26.33 64.46 7.58
N THR A 367 26.44 63.28 6.98
CA THR A 367 25.75 62.95 5.72
C THR A 367 24.50 62.11 5.91
N GLY A 368 24.32 61.48 7.08
CA GLY A 368 23.24 60.53 7.35
C GLY A 368 23.35 59.21 6.57
N LEU A 369 24.41 59.05 5.76
CA LEU A 369 24.63 57.86 4.94
C LEU A 369 25.35 56.76 5.72
N LEU A 370 25.19 55.51 5.29
CA LEU A 370 25.95 54.39 5.85
C LEU A 370 27.46 54.62 5.73
N SER A 371 28.20 54.34 6.81
CA SER A 371 29.66 54.34 6.80
C SER A 371 30.21 53.32 5.78
N PRO A 372 31.44 53.47 5.27
CA PRO A 372 32.01 52.51 4.31
C PRO A 372 32.00 51.05 4.81
N ALA A 373 32.26 50.84 6.10
CA ALA A 373 32.20 49.51 6.73
C ALA A 373 30.75 48.97 6.75
N SER A 374 29.79 49.80 7.15
CA SER A 374 28.37 49.45 7.14
C SER A 374 27.85 49.16 5.73
N ARG A 375 28.29 49.90 4.72
CA ARG A 375 27.93 49.64 3.30
C ARG A 375 28.44 48.27 2.85
N ARG A 376 29.69 47.92 3.18
CA ARG A 376 30.25 46.58 2.88
C ARG A 376 29.47 45.48 3.58
N GLN A 377 29.15 45.66 4.87
CA GLN A 377 28.37 44.70 5.63
C GLN A 377 26.96 44.53 5.06
N TRP A 378 26.29 45.63 4.71
CA TRP A 378 24.98 45.61 4.06
C TRP A 378 25.05 44.84 2.75
N ARG A 379 26.08 45.11 1.91
CA ARG A 379 26.30 44.41 0.64
C ARG A 379 26.45 42.90 0.84
N GLN A 380 27.32 42.47 1.75
CA GLN A 380 27.51 41.05 2.04
C GLN A 380 26.23 40.36 2.50
N ARG A 381 25.46 41.01 3.38
CA ARG A 381 24.15 40.48 3.83
C ARG A 381 23.16 40.39 2.68
N SER A 382 23.10 41.43 1.84
CA SER A 382 22.27 41.48 0.64
C SER A 382 22.62 40.39 -0.36
N ASP A 383 23.91 40.18 -0.64
CA ASP A 383 24.42 39.13 -1.53
C ASP A 383 24.07 37.74 -1.01
N ARG A 384 24.28 37.49 0.29
CA ARG A 384 23.90 36.25 0.95
C ARG A 384 22.38 36.02 0.89
N CYS A 385 21.59 37.05 1.18
CA CYS A 385 20.13 36.98 1.11
C CYS A 385 19.66 36.64 -0.32
N ALA A 386 20.16 37.36 -1.32
CA ALA A 386 19.82 37.13 -2.73
C ALA A 386 20.21 35.73 -3.21
N ALA A 387 21.39 35.22 -2.83
CA ALA A 387 21.82 33.86 -3.17
C ALA A 387 20.89 32.80 -2.56
N LEU A 388 20.46 32.98 -1.30
CA LEU A 388 19.53 32.08 -0.62
C LEU A 388 18.13 32.14 -1.23
N LEU A 389 17.64 33.33 -1.62
CA LEU A 389 16.37 33.47 -2.33
C LEU A 389 16.39 32.77 -3.68
N LYS A 390 17.48 32.93 -4.45
CA LYS A 390 17.66 32.21 -5.72
C LYS A 390 17.65 30.69 -5.53
N LYS A 391 18.32 30.19 -4.48
CA LYS A 391 18.27 28.76 -4.14
C LYS A 391 16.85 28.31 -3.78
N ALA A 392 16.13 29.09 -2.98
CA ALA A 392 14.75 28.81 -2.60
C ALA A 392 13.84 28.74 -3.84
N GLU A 393 13.99 29.67 -4.77
CA GLU A 393 13.26 29.73 -6.03
C GLU A 393 13.52 28.49 -6.90
N GLN A 394 14.79 28.10 -7.06
CA GLN A 394 15.18 26.91 -7.84
C GLN A 394 14.56 25.62 -7.28
N GLN A 395 14.61 25.44 -5.96
CA GLN A 395 14.04 24.26 -5.30
C GLN A 395 12.51 24.24 -5.39
N LEU A 396 11.87 25.41 -5.26
CA LEU A 396 10.43 25.52 -5.42
C LEU A 396 9.98 25.27 -6.87
N ALA A 397 10.78 25.69 -7.87
CA ALA A 397 10.54 25.40 -9.28
C ALA A 397 10.68 23.90 -9.59
N LEU A 398 11.65 23.21 -8.97
CA LEU A 398 11.76 21.75 -9.05
C LEU A 398 10.52 21.07 -8.46
N ALA A 399 10.08 21.48 -7.25
CA ALA A 399 8.86 20.97 -6.64
C ALA A 399 7.64 21.20 -7.55
N ALA A 400 7.49 22.39 -8.12
CA ALA A 400 6.43 22.72 -9.07
C ALA A 400 6.42 21.81 -10.30
N THR A 401 7.59 21.58 -10.87
CA THR A 401 7.77 20.70 -12.03
C THR A 401 7.37 19.25 -11.71
N LEU A 402 7.79 18.74 -10.55
CA LEU A 402 7.41 17.40 -10.09
C LEU A 402 5.90 17.30 -9.84
N ALA A 403 5.28 18.29 -9.20
CA ALA A 403 3.84 18.33 -8.97
C ALA A 403 3.03 18.36 -10.28
N ALA A 404 3.47 19.12 -11.28
CA ALA A 404 2.83 19.17 -12.59
C ALA A 404 2.95 17.84 -13.35
N LYS A 405 4.12 17.20 -13.27
CA LYS A 405 4.39 15.92 -13.96
C LYS A 405 3.73 14.72 -13.25
N TYR A 406 3.53 14.80 -11.95
CA TYR A 406 2.98 13.75 -11.11
C TYR A 406 1.82 14.27 -10.26
N PRO A 407 0.61 14.43 -10.85
CA PRO A 407 -0.59 14.83 -10.11
C PRO A 407 -0.89 13.93 -8.90
N GLN A 408 -0.41 12.68 -8.93
CA GLN A 408 -0.54 11.69 -7.85
C GLN A 408 0.15 12.10 -6.54
N LEU A 409 1.00 13.15 -6.56
CA LEU A 409 1.54 13.75 -5.35
C LEU A 409 0.45 14.44 -4.51
N GLY A 410 -0.68 14.82 -5.11
CA GLY A 410 -1.82 15.41 -4.41
C GLY A 410 -1.53 16.78 -3.79
N PHE A 411 -0.57 17.53 -4.35
CA PHE A 411 -0.14 18.82 -3.83
C PHE A 411 -0.94 19.98 -4.43
N SER A 412 -1.26 20.99 -3.62
CA SER A 412 -1.95 22.20 -4.05
C SER A 412 -1.03 23.10 -4.88
N LYS A 413 -1.48 23.49 -6.08
CA LYS A 413 -0.76 24.46 -6.92
C LYS A 413 -0.73 25.84 -6.25
N GLU A 414 -1.77 26.17 -5.50
CA GLU A 414 -1.94 27.44 -4.80
C GLU A 414 -0.84 27.64 -3.74
N ALA A 415 -0.47 26.59 -3.01
CA ALA A 415 0.59 26.66 -2.01
C ALA A 415 1.97 26.99 -2.63
N ILE A 416 2.29 26.39 -3.78
CA ILE A 416 3.53 26.70 -4.52
C ILE A 416 3.51 28.14 -5.00
N VAL A 417 2.40 28.58 -5.62
CA VAL A 417 2.25 29.95 -6.13
C VAL A 417 2.33 30.98 -5.00
N ALA A 418 1.73 30.71 -3.85
CA ALA A 418 1.81 31.58 -2.68
C ALA A 418 3.26 31.71 -2.20
N GLN A 419 4.02 30.62 -2.14
CA GLN A 419 5.42 30.65 -1.73
C GLN A 419 6.31 31.35 -2.78
N GLN A 420 6.04 31.18 -4.08
CA GLN A 420 6.73 31.91 -5.15
C GLN A 420 6.54 33.42 -5.00
N ARG A 421 5.32 33.89 -4.70
CA ARG A 421 5.04 35.31 -4.46
C ARG A 421 5.84 35.86 -3.27
N ARG A 422 5.96 35.10 -2.18
CA ARG A 422 6.75 35.49 -1.00
C ARG A 422 8.24 35.65 -1.33
N ILE A 423 8.80 34.71 -2.10
CA ILE A 423 10.19 34.78 -2.56
C ILE A 423 10.40 36.00 -3.47
N ALA A 424 9.49 36.24 -4.42
CA ALA A 424 9.55 37.36 -5.34
C ALA A 424 9.49 38.72 -4.62
N ALA A 425 8.59 38.85 -3.63
CA ALA A 425 8.46 40.07 -2.82
C ALA A 425 9.77 40.40 -2.09
N LEU A 426 10.34 39.43 -1.36
CA LEU A 426 11.59 39.63 -0.63
C LEU A 426 12.75 39.93 -1.58
N THR A 427 12.77 39.30 -2.77
CA THR A 427 13.79 39.57 -3.80
C THR A 427 13.70 41.01 -4.32
N ALA A 428 12.49 41.52 -4.54
CA ALA A 428 12.26 42.90 -4.95
C ALA A 428 12.70 43.90 -3.86
N GLU A 429 12.41 43.62 -2.58
CA GLU A 429 12.86 44.43 -1.46
C GLU A 429 14.39 44.55 -1.39
N ILE A 430 15.11 43.43 -1.59
CA ILE A 430 16.58 43.41 -1.64
C ILE A 430 17.10 44.26 -2.79
N LYS A 431 16.52 44.13 -3.99
CA LYS A 431 16.91 44.91 -5.18
C LYS A 431 16.67 46.41 -4.98
N ALA A 432 15.53 46.78 -4.41
CA ALA A 432 15.21 48.17 -4.09
C ALA A 432 16.14 48.72 -3.00
N GLY A 433 16.48 47.91 -2.00
CA GLY A 433 17.46 48.25 -0.96
C GLY A 433 18.84 48.57 -1.55
N ARG A 434 19.33 47.75 -2.49
CA ARG A 434 20.63 47.97 -3.16
C ARG A 434 20.67 49.31 -3.87
N LYS A 435 19.63 49.59 -4.67
CA LYS A 435 19.49 50.85 -5.40
C LYS A 435 19.50 52.06 -4.46
N ARG A 436 18.83 51.98 -3.30
CA ARG A 436 18.78 53.08 -2.31
C ARG A 436 20.13 53.44 -1.71
N ILE A 437 21.03 52.47 -1.54
CA ILE A 437 22.36 52.72 -0.95
C ILE A 437 23.48 52.85 -1.99
N GLY A 438 23.11 52.98 -3.27
CA GLY A 438 24.06 53.16 -4.38
C GLY A 438 24.84 51.90 -4.73
N LEU A 439 24.23 50.71 -4.58
CA LEU A 439 24.79 49.41 -4.96
C LEU A 439 24.11 48.77 -6.16
#